data_AF-A0A241XSC6-F1
#
_entry.id   AF-A0A241XSC6-F1
#
_cell.length_a   1.000
_cell.length_b   1.000
_cell.length_c   1.000
_cell.angle_alpha   90.00
_cell.angle_beta   90.00
_cell.angle_gamma   90.00
#
_symmetry.space_group_name_H-M   'P 1'
#
loop_
_entity.id
_entity.type
_entity.pdbx_description
1 polymer ?
#
loop_
_entity_poly.entity_id
_entity_poly.type
_entity_poly.pdbx_seq_one_letter_code
_entity_poly.pdbx_strand_id
1 'polypeptide(L)'
;MALSIAWPGAVGGKATHYKEINLATKTDYYGSPTSSHSESQVESEKGKKTLVLLWKSEQDALALPYPLDLKEAVSFVAGWLRNADYGREPGHDGSNGKGWRVFTEAWGHVAGHRCAIVAVQPAWAMYGK
;
A
#
# COMPACT_ATOMS: atom_id res chain seq x y z
N MET A 1 -0.64 12.27 7.69
CA MET A 1 -1.97 12.04 8.28
C MET A 1 -2.56 10.66 7.94
N ALA A 2 -2.40 10.11 6.74
CA ALA A 2 -2.91 8.76 6.42
C ALA A 2 -2.07 7.61 7.06
N LEU A 3 -0.74 7.69 7.02
CA LEU A 3 0.13 6.66 7.62
C LEU A 3 -0.07 6.51 9.14
N SER A 4 -0.36 7.61 9.84
CA SER A 4 -0.58 7.59 11.29
C SER A 4 -1.81 6.79 11.70
N ILE A 5 -2.78 6.58 10.80
CA ILE A 5 -3.97 5.76 11.06
C ILE A 5 -3.62 4.26 11.00
N ALA A 6 -2.74 3.86 10.08
CA ALA A 6 -2.29 2.47 9.96
C ALA A 6 -1.19 2.09 10.97
N TRP A 7 -0.44 3.08 11.46
CA TRP A 7 0.73 2.87 12.32
C TRP A 7 0.48 2.12 13.65
N PRO A 8 -0.68 2.22 14.31
CA PRO A 8 -0.98 1.41 15.50
C PRO A 8 -0.90 -0.10 15.25
N GLY A 9 -0.96 -0.56 14.00
CA GLY A 9 -0.72 -1.96 13.61
C GLY A 9 0.75 -2.40 13.64
N ALA A 10 1.70 -1.47 13.82
CA ALA A 10 3.11 -1.79 13.93
C ALA A 10 3.44 -2.41 15.29
N VAL A 11 3.60 -3.73 15.34
CA VAL A 11 4.12 -4.41 16.53
C VAL A 11 5.53 -3.88 16.82
N GLY A 12 5.69 -3.18 17.95
CA GLY A 12 6.95 -2.52 18.33
C GLY A 12 7.14 -1.09 17.79
N GLY A 13 6.16 -0.53 17.08
CA GLY A 13 6.11 0.89 16.69
C GLY A 13 7.13 1.35 15.66
N LYS A 14 7.94 0.42 15.11
CA LYS A 14 9.02 0.71 14.16
C LYS A 14 8.96 -0.19 12.93
N ALA A 15 9.22 0.38 11.75
CA ALA A 15 9.49 -0.37 10.54
C ALA A 15 10.97 -0.76 10.51
N THR A 16 11.28 -2.03 10.28
CA THR A 16 12.66 -2.53 10.21
C THR A 16 13.02 -3.05 8.82
N HIS A 17 12.02 -3.38 8.01
CA HIS A 17 12.18 -3.89 6.66
C HIS A 17 11.19 -3.22 5.71
N TYR A 18 11.45 -3.32 4.42
CA TYR A 18 10.55 -2.89 3.37
C TYR A 18 10.53 -3.89 2.21
N LYS A 19 9.45 -3.87 1.43
CA LYS A 19 9.34 -4.64 0.20
C LYS A 19 8.67 -3.81 -0.88
N GLU A 20 9.18 -3.88 -2.10
CA GLU A 20 8.46 -3.40 -3.28
C GLU A 20 7.83 -4.59 -4.01
N ILE A 21 6.51 -4.57 -4.16
CA ILE A 21 5.74 -5.60 -4.85
C ILE A 21 4.69 -4.99 -5.75
N ASN A 22 4.31 -5.70 -6.81
CA ASN A 22 3.20 -5.29 -7.67
C ASN A 22 1.91 -5.91 -7.16
N LEU A 23 0.95 -5.09 -6.72
CA LEU A 23 -0.34 -5.54 -6.20
C LEU A 23 -1.47 -5.20 -7.14
N ALA A 24 -2.37 -6.16 -7.35
CA ALA A 24 -3.65 -5.98 -8.02
C ALA A 24 -4.79 -6.28 -7.05
N THR A 25 -5.93 -5.59 -7.22
CA THR A 25 -7.16 -5.95 -6.52
C THR A 25 -7.77 -7.17 -7.22
N LYS A 26 -8.02 -8.23 -6.46
CA LYS A 26 -8.81 -9.39 -6.87
C LYS A 26 -10.19 -9.28 -6.25
N THR A 27 -11.22 -9.34 -7.09
CA THR A 27 -12.62 -9.35 -6.66
C THR A 27 -13.20 -10.74 -6.87
N ASP A 28 -13.65 -11.38 -5.79
CA ASP A 28 -14.33 -12.68 -5.82
C ASP A 28 -15.85 -12.46 -5.61
N TYR A 29 -16.69 -13.08 -6.44
CA TYR A 29 -18.15 -12.95 -6.40
C TYR A 29 -18.80 -14.23 -5.87
N TYR A 30 -19.84 -14.11 -5.04
CA TYR A 30 -20.52 -15.24 -4.41
C TYR A 30 -22.04 -15.18 -4.62
N GLY A 31 -22.69 -16.34 -4.71
CA GLY A 31 -24.14 -16.49 -4.88
C GLY A 31 -24.61 -16.58 -6.34
N SER A 32 -25.81 -17.12 -6.56
CA SER A 32 -26.51 -17.13 -7.85
C SER A 32 -28.00 -16.81 -7.66
N PRO A 33 -28.46 -15.57 -8.01
CA PRO A 33 -27.68 -14.44 -8.50
C PRO A 33 -26.68 -13.91 -7.46
N THR A 34 -25.69 -13.13 -7.89
CA THR A 34 -24.64 -12.57 -7.02
C THR A 34 -25.25 -11.84 -5.84
N SER A 35 -24.94 -12.30 -4.62
CA SER A 35 -25.44 -11.73 -3.37
C SER A 35 -24.36 -11.02 -2.57
N SER A 36 -23.08 -11.31 -2.84
CA SER A 36 -21.95 -10.63 -2.21
C SER A 36 -20.69 -10.70 -3.06
N HIS A 37 -19.72 -9.83 -2.76
CA HIS A 37 -18.36 -9.89 -3.28
C HIS A 37 -17.34 -9.63 -2.17
N SER A 38 -16.11 -10.09 -2.36
CA SER A 38 -14.97 -9.76 -1.52
C SER A 38 -13.84 -9.20 -2.38
N GLU A 39 -13.09 -8.24 -1.84
CA GLU A 39 -11.89 -7.71 -2.48
C GLU A 39 -10.66 -8.02 -1.63
N SER A 40 -9.60 -8.46 -2.28
CA SER A 40 -8.28 -8.71 -1.68
C SER A 40 -7.17 -8.18 -2.57
N GLN A 41 -6.01 -7.90 -1.99
CA GLN A 41 -4.80 -7.56 -2.74
C GLN A 41 -3.98 -8.81 -2.98
N VAL A 42 -3.58 -9.03 -4.23
CA VAL A 42 -2.75 -10.18 -4.63
C VAL A 42 -1.53 -9.69 -5.39
N GLU A 43 -0.40 -10.37 -5.20
CA GLU A 43 0.79 -10.12 -6.02
C GLU A 43 0.50 -10.48 -7.49
N SER A 44 0.85 -9.59 -8.41
CA SER A 44 0.60 -9.76 -9.84
C SER A 44 1.61 -8.98 -10.66
N GLU A 45 2.17 -9.57 -11.71
CA GLU A 45 3.11 -8.88 -12.61
C GLU A 45 2.52 -7.61 -13.23
N LYS A 46 1.20 -7.60 -13.49
CA LYS A 46 0.44 -6.46 -14.02
C LYS A 46 -0.12 -5.54 -12.93
N GLY A 47 0.19 -5.83 -11.67
CA GLY A 47 -0.20 -5.03 -10.53
C GLY A 47 0.49 -3.68 -10.50
N LYS A 48 0.01 -2.81 -9.62
CA LYS A 48 0.63 -1.50 -9.39
C LYS A 48 1.73 -1.64 -8.34
N LYS A 49 2.88 -1.03 -8.62
CA LYS A 49 4.02 -1.03 -7.71
C LYS A 49 3.62 -0.43 -6.35
N THR A 50 3.89 -1.18 -5.30
CA THR A 50 3.45 -0.90 -3.93
C THR A 50 4.63 -1.07 -2.98
N LEU A 51 4.85 -0.07 -2.14
CA LEU A 51 5.81 -0.14 -1.06
C LEU A 51 5.10 -0.69 0.19
N VAL A 52 5.64 -1.76 0.76
CA VAL A 52 5.17 -2.34 2.02
C VAL A 52 6.24 -2.12 3.08
N LEU A 53 5.88 -1.53 4.21
CA LEU A 53 6.74 -1.43 5.38
C LEU A 53 6.44 -2.57 6.34
N LEU A 54 7.46 -3.21 6.90
CA LEU A 54 7.33 -4.37 7.78
C LEU A 54 8.07 -4.15 9.10
N TRP A 55 7.52 -4.68 10.20
CA TRP A 55 8.15 -4.63 11.52
C TRP A 55 9.13 -5.79 11.76
N LYS A 56 9.16 -6.79 10.88
CA LYS A 56 10.09 -7.94 10.88
C LYS A 56 10.39 -8.37 9.44
N SER A 57 11.53 -9.05 9.24
CA SER A 57 11.86 -9.71 7.97
C SER A 57 10.84 -10.80 7.63
N GLU A 58 10.32 -10.75 6.41
CA GLU A 58 9.38 -11.72 5.85
C GLU A 58 9.53 -11.74 4.32
N GLN A 59 9.49 -12.92 3.69
CA GLN A 59 9.38 -13.11 2.24
C GLN A 59 10.21 -12.13 1.37
N ASP A 60 11.53 -12.27 1.42
CA ASP A 60 12.50 -11.46 0.65
C ASP A 60 12.45 -9.95 0.93
N ALA A 61 11.85 -9.52 2.04
CA ALA A 61 11.89 -8.13 2.45
C ALA A 61 13.34 -7.67 2.72
N LEU A 62 13.66 -6.48 2.23
CA LEU A 62 14.96 -5.85 2.41
C LEU A 62 15.01 -5.15 3.76
N ALA A 63 16.13 -5.30 4.46
CA ALA A 63 16.37 -4.58 5.70
C ALA A 63 16.50 -3.08 5.42
N LEU A 64 15.88 -2.25 6.26
CA LEU A 64 16.15 -0.83 6.29
C LEU A 64 17.52 -0.60 6.94
N PRO A 65 18.28 0.44 6.53
CA PRO A 65 19.58 0.75 7.13
C PRO A 65 19.51 0.99 8.65
N TYR A 66 18.34 1.42 9.13
CA TYR A 66 18.00 1.54 10.54
C TYR A 66 16.47 1.44 10.72
N PRO A 67 15.97 1.08 11.92
CA PRO A 67 14.54 1.07 12.20
C PRO A 67 13.93 2.47 12.12
N LEU A 68 12.86 2.63 11.35
CA LEU A 68 12.15 3.90 11.18
C LEU A 68 10.97 4.00 12.17
N ASP A 69 10.88 5.11 12.88
CA ASP A 69 9.64 5.52 13.54
C ASP A 69 8.60 6.08 12.54
N LEU A 70 7.42 6.48 13.01
CA LEU A 70 6.37 7.03 12.16
C LEU A 70 6.82 8.27 11.38
N LYS A 71 7.56 9.19 12.01
CA LYS A 71 7.97 10.46 11.40
C LYS A 71 9.02 10.21 10.31
N GLU A 72 9.97 9.32 10.59
CA GLU A 72 10.99 8.88 9.65
C GLU A 72 10.36 8.11 8.48
N ALA A 73 9.40 7.22 8.77
CA ALA A 73 8.67 6.47 7.75
C ALA A 73 7.86 7.37 6.82
N VAL A 74 7.24 8.44 7.33
CA VAL A 74 6.57 9.45 6.49
C VAL A 74 7.57 10.08 5.51
N SER A 75 8.77 10.41 5.97
CA SER A 75 9.81 11.02 5.13
C SER A 75 10.35 10.03 4.09
N PHE A 76 10.57 8.78 4.50
CA PHE A 76 10.99 7.68 3.63
C PHE A 76 9.97 7.42 2.51
N VAL A 77 8.69 7.27 2.87
CA VAL A 77 7.59 7.05 1.92
C VAL A 77 7.41 8.25 0.99
N ALA A 78 7.53 9.48 1.49
CA ALA A 78 7.49 10.67 0.64
C ALA A 78 8.65 10.70 -0.36
N GLY A 79 9.85 10.26 0.06
CA GLY A 79 10.99 10.09 -0.84
C GLY A 79 10.74 9.06 -1.94
N TRP A 80 10.13 7.94 -1.58
CA TRP A 80 9.74 6.91 -2.53
C TRP A 80 8.68 7.39 -3.53
N LEU A 81 7.60 8.02 -3.05
CA LEU A 81 6.51 8.53 -3.89
C LEU A 81 6.97 9.59 -4.90
N ARG A 82 7.94 10.44 -4.56
CA ARG A 82 8.51 11.43 -5.50
C ARG A 82 9.13 10.79 -6.75
N ASN A 83 9.59 9.55 -6.64
CA ASN A 83 10.27 8.81 -7.70
C ASN A 83 9.39 7.69 -8.28
N ALA A 84 8.15 7.54 -7.78
CA ALA A 84 7.28 6.46 -8.20
C ALA A 84 6.63 6.74 -9.57
N ASP A 85 6.37 5.67 -10.31
CA ASP A 85 5.54 5.74 -11.52
C ASP A 85 4.06 5.71 -11.13
N TYR A 86 3.32 6.74 -11.57
CA TYR A 86 1.89 6.89 -11.34
C TYR A 86 1.05 6.25 -12.47
N GLY A 87 1.71 5.78 -13.53
CA GLY A 87 1.07 5.34 -14.76
C GLY A 87 0.39 6.49 -15.50
N ARG A 88 -0.44 6.12 -16.48
CA ARG A 88 -1.17 7.08 -17.31
C ARG A 88 -2.16 7.89 -16.46
N GLU A 89 -2.13 9.21 -16.62
CA GLU A 89 -3.12 10.11 -16.06
C GLU A 89 -4.53 9.79 -16.61
N PRO A 90 -5.54 9.61 -15.74
CA PRO A 90 -6.89 9.27 -16.17
C PRO A 90 -7.58 10.48 -16.82
N GLY A 91 -8.26 10.25 -17.94
CA GLY A 91 -9.11 11.27 -18.55
C GLY A 91 -10.45 11.35 -17.84
N HIS A 92 -10.76 12.48 -17.22
CA HIS A 92 -12.06 12.78 -16.63
C HIS A 92 -12.36 14.29 -16.73
N ASP A 93 -13.63 14.68 -16.54
CA ASP A 93 -13.98 16.09 -16.37
C ASP A 93 -13.46 16.56 -15.00
N GLY A 94 -12.53 17.51 -14.99
CA GLY A 94 -11.81 17.94 -13.79
C GLY A 94 -10.29 17.97 -13.94
N SER A 95 -9.60 17.77 -12.81
CA SER A 95 -8.15 17.84 -12.69
C SER A 95 -7.59 16.65 -11.92
N ASN A 96 -6.38 16.27 -12.28
CA ASN A 96 -5.63 15.21 -11.62
C ASN A 96 -4.47 15.79 -10.80
N GLY A 97 -4.24 15.21 -9.64
CA GLY A 97 -3.03 15.43 -8.85
C GLY A 97 -2.35 14.11 -8.51
N LYS A 98 -1.04 14.16 -8.26
CA LYS A 98 -0.32 13.00 -7.72
C LYS A 98 -0.76 12.76 -6.27
N GLY A 99 -1.39 11.63 -6.02
CA GLY A 99 -1.82 11.17 -4.71
C GLY A 99 -1.20 9.82 -4.33
N TRP A 100 -1.77 9.16 -3.33
CA TRP A 100 -1.39 7.81 -2.94
C TRP A 100 -2.52 7.19 -2.14
N ARG A 101 -2.59 5.85 -2.16
CA ARG A 101 -3.44 5.07 -1.26
C ARG A 101 -2.60 4.44 -0.17
N VAL A 102 -3.18 4.35 1.01
CA VAL A 102 -2.60 3.70 2.19
C VAL A 102 -3.59 2.64 2.63
N PHE A 103 -3.15 1.39 2.79
CA PHE A 103 -4.04 0.30 3.17
C PHE A 103 -3.32 -0.80 3.94
N THR A 104 -4.13 -1.53 4.71
CA THR A 104 -3.84 -2.81 5.34
C THR A 104 -5.10 -3.66 5.16
N GLU A 105 -4.93 -4.97 4.95
CA GLU A 105 -6.07 -5.89 4.90
C GLU A 105 -6.52 -6.25 6.32
N ALA A 106 -7.52 -7.14 6.42
CA ALA A 106 -7.98 -7.66 7.70
C ALA A 106 -6.80 -8.21 8.52
N TRP A 107 -6.85 -8.07 9.84
CA TRP A 107 -5.79 -8.52 10.76
C TRP A 107 -4.40 -7.89 10.51
N GLY A 108 -4.32 -6.78 9.76
CA GLY A 108 -3.09 -6.02 9.58
C GLY A 108 -2.09 -6.62 8.60
N HIS A 109 -2.48 -7.62 7.80
CA HIS A 109 -1.61 -8.13 6.74
C HIS A 109 -1.75 -7.35 5.43
N VAL A 110 -0.84 -7.55 4.50
CA VAL A 110 -0.92 -7.03 3.12
C VAL A 110 -0.58 -8.16 2.18
N ALA A 111 -1.50 -8.63 1.33
CA ALA A 111 -1.24 -9.65 0.32
C ALA A 111 -0.53 -10.92 0.88
N GLY A 112 -0.91 -11.33 2.09
CA GLY A 112 -0.30 -12.47 2.80
C GLY A 112 0.94 -12.13 3.66
N HIS A 113 1.46 -10.91 3.61
CA HIS A 113 2.55 -10.43 4.47
C HIS A 113 2.02 -10.08 5.86
N ARG A 114 2.20 -10.97 6.84
CA ARG A 114 1.66 -10.84 8.21
C ARG A 114 2.44 -9.84 9.07
N CYS A 115 3.68 -9.58 8.70
CA CYS A 115 4.53 -8.60 9.38
C CYS A 115 4.39 -7.19 8.79
N ALA A 116 3.43 -6.98 7.86
CA ALA A 116 3.17 -5.68 7.28
C ALA A 116 2.65 -4.71 8.35
N ILE A 117 3.14 -3.47 8.27
CA ILE A 117 2.61 -2.32 9.00
C ILE A 117 1.62 -1.59 8.11
N VAL A 118 2.03 -1.35 6.86
CA VAL A 118 1.27 -0.54 5.91
C VAL A 118 1.75 -0.79 4.49
N ALA A 119 0.81 -0.78 3.55
CA ALA A 119 1.08 -0.70 2.13
C ALA A 119 0.78 0.71 1.59
N VAL A 120 1.66 1.20 0.74
CA VAL A 120 1.55 2.50 0.07
C VAL A 120 1.67 2.30 -1.43
N GLN A 121 0.68 2.79 -2.18
CA GLN A 121 0.67 2.69 -3.63
C GLN A 121 0.40 4.07 -4.27
N PRO A 122 1.15 4.46 -5.32
CA PRO A 122 0.90 5.68 -6.07
C PRO A 122 -0.48 5.63 -6.73
N ALA A 123 -1.19 6.76 -6.72
CA ALA A 123 -2.50 6.88 -7.34
C ALA A 123 -2.71 8.30 -7.84
N TRP A 124 -3.52 8.46 -8.89
CA TRP A 124 -4.03 9.76 -9.29
C TRP A 124 -5.18 10.16 -8.36
N ALA A 125 -5.04 11.32 -7.71
CA ALA A 125 -6.11 11.98 -7.01
C ALA A 125 -6.91 12.78 -8.04
N MET A 126 -8.10 12.30 -8.37
CA MET A 126 -9.05 12.96 -9.27
C MET A 126 -9.90 13.94 -8.44
N TYR A 127 -9.94 15.21 -8.85
CA TYR A 127 -10.76 16.24 -8.21
C TYR A 127 -11.29 17.23 -9.25
N GLY A 128 -12.45 17.80 -8.99
CA GLY A 128 -13.23 18.48 -10.02
C GLY A 128 -14.62 17.86 -10.08
N LYS A 129 -15.59 18.62 -10.56
CA LYS A 129 -17.02 18.28 -10.46
C LYS A 129 -17.45 17.39 -11.61
#